data_AF-A0A1Z5K1D3-F1
#
_entry.id   AF-A0A1Z5K1D3-F1
#
_cell.length_a   1.000
_cell.length_b   1.000
_cell.length_c   1.000
_cell.angle_alpha   90.00
_cell.angle_beta   90.00
_cell.angle_gamma   90.00
#
_symmetry.space_group_name_H-M   'P 1'
#
loop_
_entity.id
_entity.type
_entity.pdbx_description
1 polymer ?
#
loop_
_entity_poly.entity_id
_entity_poly.type
_entity_poly.pdbx_seq_one_letter_code
_entity_poly.pdbx_strand_id
1 'polypeptide(L)'
;MRLLALIIAFFCFATAPMTDCFVVTLRPRAQISTTRQQAFKKDDEEILLRVKLGIRAGHTVAEAKRKLSQYSQSFPFSAVLPVQPLMYVPTEDDGVEVKFLRKKTDIKSGIEGGIRFYIEETADHSLEVTALRNPEGQTIPKIVAERLVITSFVKGIKGEEENKYGEPPTDILGIQSIFHKWMDSGN
;
A
#
# COMPACT_ATOMS: atom_id res chain seq x y z
N MET A 1 3.90 -2.60 -62.88
CA MET A 1 4.85 -3.65 -63.33
C MET A 1 6.19 -3.02 -63.70
N ARG A 2 7.20 -3.08 -62.81
CA ARG A 2 8.65 -2.91 -63.06
C ARG A 2 9.36 -3.59 -61.87
N LEU A 3 9.76 -4.87 -61.97
CA LEU A 3 11.09 -5.40 -62.35
C LEU A 3 12.24 -4.76 -61.51
N LEU A 4 12.66 -5.35 -60.38
CA LEU A 4 13.67 -6.40 -60.18
C LEU A 4 15.12 -5.89 -60.26
N ALA A 5 15.84 -5.87 -59.13
CA ALA A 5 17.28 -6.05 -59.09
C ALA A 5 17.72 -6.49 -57.69
N LEU A 6 18.46 -7.59 -57.68
CA LEU A 6 18.91 -8.44 -56.59
C LEU A 6 20.40 -8.19 -56.40
N ILE A 7 20.91 -7.93 -55.18
CA ILE A 7 22.33 -8.13 -54.86
C ILE A 7 22.46 -8.79 -53.48
N ILE A 8 23.00 -10.01 -53.56
CA ILE A 8 23.44 -10.88 -52.47
C ILE A 8 24.83 -10.42 -52.04
N ALA A 9 25.09 -10.36 -50.73
CA ALA A 9 26.45 -10.41 -50.21
C ALA A 9 26.50 -11.37 -49.01
N PHE A 10 27.02 -12.56 -49.30
CA PHE A 10 27.53 -13.53 -48.35
C PHE A 10 28.73 -12.94 -47.60
N PHE A 11 28.76 -13.07 -46.28
CA PHE A 11 30.02 -13.16 -45.55
C PHE A 11 29.97 -14.34 -44.58
N CYS A 12 30.65 -15.41 -44.97
CA CYS A 12 31.07 -16.52 -44.13
C CYS A 12 32.45 -16.18 -43.52
N PHE A 13 32.60 -16.28 -42.21
CA PHE A 13 33.83 -16.64 -41.49
C PHE A 13 33.36 -17.23 -40.13
N ALA A 14 33.37 -18.54 -39.91
CA ALA A 14 34.49 -19.44 -39.55
C ALA A 14 34.92 -19.37 -38.07
N THR A 15 34.62 -20.48 -37.34
CA THR A 15 35.46 -21.23 -36.37
C THR A 15 36.08 -20.50 -35.16
N ALA A 16 36.17 -21.01 -33.92
CA ALA A 16 35.68 -22.17 -33.17
C ALA A 16 36.02 -21.88 -31.66
N PRO A 17 36.11 -22.83 -30.71
CA PRO A 17 35.51 -22.72 -29.38
C PRO A 17 36.47 -22.28 -28.25
N MET A 18 35.93 -21.70 -27.18
CA MET A 18 36.57 -21.74 -25.86
C MET A 18 35.57 -22.22 -24.81
N THR A 19 35.87 -23.42 -24.32
CA THR A 19 35.37 -24.00 -23.09
C THR A 19 35.96 -23.26 -21.89
N ASP A 20 35.11 -22.65 -21.08
CA ASP A 20 35.43 -22.39 -19.67
C ASP A 20 34.54 -23.25 -18.78
N CYS A 21 35.18 -24.24 -18.16
CA CYS A 21 34.63 -25.10 -17.14
C CYS A 21 34.30 -24.27 -15.89
N PHE A 22 33.04 -23.85 -15.76
CA PHE A 22 32.52 -23.36 -14.49
C PHE A 22 31.93 -24.52 -13.69
N VAL A 23 32.71 -25.06 -12.76
CA VAL A 23 32.21 -26.02 -11.77
C VAL A 23 31.42 -25.25 -10.70
N VAL A 24 30.13 -25.07 -10.92
CA VAL A 24 29.20 -24.68 -9.86
C VAL A 24 28.90 -25.93 -9.03
N THR A 25 29.49 -26.01 -7.85
CA THR A 25 29.08 -27.00 -6.84
C THR A 25 27.67 -26.66 -6.37
N LEU A 26 26.69 -27.37 -6.93
CA LEU A 26 25.30 -27.36 -6.46
C LEU A 26 25.26 -27.91 -5.03
N ARG A 27 25.15 -27.02 -4.04
CA ARG A 27 24.79 -27.41 -2.68
C ARG A 27 23.34 -27.92 -2.68
N PRO A 28 23.04 -29.03 -1.99
CA PRO A 28 21.69 -29.57 -1.91
C PRO A 28 20.77 -28.54 -1.26
N ARG A 29 19.77 -28.14 -2.04
CA ARG A 29 18.68 -27.24 -1.65
C ARG A 29 17.84 -27.99 -0.62
N ALA A 30 18.03 -27.68 0.65
CA ALA A 30 17.13 -28.09 1.71
C ALA A 30 15.71 -27.60 1.35
N GLN A 31 14.81 -28.54 1.07
CA GLN A 31 13.38 -28.29 1.00
C GLN A 31 12.91 -27.97 2.43
N ILE A 32 13.00 -26.70 2.79
CA ILE A 32 12.34 -26.18 3.98
C ILE A 32 10.88 -25.97 3.59
N SER A 33 10.04 -26.73 4.29
CA SER A 33 8.60 -26.86 4.16
C SER A 33 7.91 -25.48 4.16
N THR A 34 7.47 -25.05 2.97
CA THR A 34 6.69 -23.84 2.73
C THR A 34 5.24 -24.03 3.19
N THR A 35 5.00 -24.22 4.49
CA THR A 35 3.62 -24.32 5.01
C THR A 35 3.46 -23.80 6.44
N ARG A 36 4.41 -23.00 6.95
CA ARG A 36 4.29 -22.44 8.32
C ARG A 36 4.74 -21.00 8.50
N GLN A 37 4.91 -20.23 7.41
CA GLN A 37 5.33 -18.82 7.45
C GLN A 37 4.19 -17.78 7.38
N GLN A 38 2.93 -18.20 7.23
CA GLN A 38 1.80 -17.25 7.16
C GLN A 38 1.25 -16.80 8.52
N ALA A 39 1.82 -17.26 9.65
CA ALA A 39 1.29 -16.96 10.99
C ALA A 39 2.22 -16.14 11.91
N PHE A 40 3.40 -15.71 11.45
CA PHE A 40 4.39 -15.03 12.32
C PHE A 40 5.14 -13.89 11.61
N LYS A 41 4.40 -12.84 11.20
CA LYS A 41 5.03 -11.56 10.82
C LYS A 41 4.12 -10.32 10.95
N LYS A 42 3.09 -10.37 11.81
CA LYS A 42 2.25 -9.20 12.13
C LYS A 42 2.80 -8.40 13.32
N ASP A 43 3.80 -8.91 14.05
CA ASP A 43 4.30 -8.31 15.31
C ASP A 43 5.29 -7.14 15.14
N ASP A 44 5.87 -6.93 13.95
CA ASP A 44 6.80 -5.81 13.71
C ASP A 44 6.14 -4.60 13.02
N GLU A 45 4.86 -4.70 12.65
CA GLU A 45 4.16 -3.62 11.96
C GLU A 45 3.62 -2.60 12.96
N GLU A 46 4.24 -1.42 12.98
CA GLU A 46 3.86 -0.36 13.89
C GLU A 46 2.46 0.19 13.56
N ILE A 47 1.56 0.15 14.55
CA ILE A 47 0.22 0.70 14.45
C ILE A 47 0.28 2.23 14.51
N LEU A 48 -0.19 2.90 13.44
CA LEU A 48 -0.22 4.36 13.33
C LEU A 48 -1.59 4.94 13.68
N LEU A 49 -2.67 4.21 13.36
CA LEU A 49 -4.05 4.62 13.56
C LEU A 49 -4.92 3.39 13.86
N ARG A 50 -5.86 3.54 14.79
CA ARG A 50 -7.02 2.66 14.98
C ARG A 50 -8.26 3.52 15.19
N VAL A 51 -9.28 3.34 14.38
CA VAL A 51 -10.56 4.04 14.51
C VAL A 51 -11.66 3.01 14.68
N LYS A 52 -12.36 3.08 15.81
CA LYS A 52 -13.54 2.26 16.04
C LYS A 52 -14.79 3.03 15.59
N LEU A 53 -15.59 2.40 14.74
CA LEU A 53 -16.75 2.97 14.08
C LEU A 53 -18.00 2.18 14.43
N GLY A 54 -18.94 2.83 15.10
CA GLY A 54 -20.26 2.30 15.35
C GLY A 54 -21.16 2.47 14.13
N ILE A 55 -22.05 1.51 13.92
CA ILE A 55 -23.05 1.55 12.86
C ILE A 55 -24.31 2.21 13.42
N ARG A 56 -24.86 3.18 12.69
CA ARG A 56 -26.11 3.87 13.05
C ARG A 56 -27.31 2.94 12.85
N ALA A 57 -28.38 3.19 13.61
CA ALA A 57 -29.58 2.37 13.57
C ALA A 57 -30.19 2.31 12.15
N GLY A 58 -30.63 1.13 11.74
CA GLY A 58 -31.27 0.91 10.43
C GLY A 58 -30.33 0.46 9.31
N HIS A 59 -29.02 0.36 9.57
CA HIS A 59 -28.04 -0.10 8.59
C HIS A 59 -27.42 -1.45 8.94
N THR A 60 -26.94 -2.15 7.92
CA THR A 60 -26.27 -3.46 8.08
C THR A 60 -24.74 -3.30 8.09
N VAL A 61 -24.04 -4.23 8.75
CA VAL A 61 -22.56 -4.26 8.77
C VAL A 61 -21.97 -4.33 7.36
N ALA A 62 -22.55 -5.16 6.49
CA ALA A 62 -22.09 -5.31 5.11
C ALA A 62 -22.22 -4.01 4.30
N GLU A 63 -23.33 -3.29 4.45
CA GLU A 63 -23.53 -2.00 3.79
C GLU A 63 -22.54 -0.94 4.30
N ALA A 64 -22.39 -0.88 5.63
CA ALA A 64 -21.47 0.05 6.29
C ALA A 64 -20.01 -0.21 5.86
N LYS A 65 -19.59 -1.48 5.83
CA LYS A 65 -18.26 -1.89 5.40
C LYS A 65 -18.01 -1.53 3.94
N ARG A 66 -18.98 -1.80 3.06
CA ARG A 66 -18.89 -1.45 1.63
C ARG A 66 -18.71 0.05 1.42
N LYS A 67 -19.51 0.89 2.10
CA LYS A 67 -19.39 2.36 2.01
C LYS A 67 -18.06 2.86 2.56
N LEU A 68 -17.60 2.33 3.69
CA LEU A 68 -16.31 2.67 4.27
C LEU A 68 -15.12 2.27 3.38
N SER A 69 -15.18 1.08 2.78
CA SER A 69 -14.22 0.58 1.78
C SER A 69 -14.17 1.52 0.57
N GLN A 70 -15.32 1.83 -0.03
CA GLN A 70 -15.43 2.73 -1.16
C GLN A 70 -14.88 4.14 -0.84
N TYR A 71 -15.21 4.68 0.34
CA TYR A 71 -14.65 5.94 0.81
C TYR A 71 -13.12 5.87 0.95
N SER A 72 -12.60 4.82 1.61
CA SER A 72 -11.16 4.67 1.83
C SER A 72 -10.39 4.57 0.52
N GLN A 73 -10.91 3.83 -0.46
CA GLN A 73 -10.29 3.64 -1.77
C GLN A 73 -10.39 4.87 -2.68
N SER A 74 -11.40 5.71 -2.49
CA SER A 74 -11.57 6.96 -3.23
C SER A 74 -10.92 8.17 -2.55
N PHE A 75 -10.42 8.00 -1.32
CA PHE A 75 -9.77 9.07 -0.57
C PHE A 75 -8.55 9.62 -1.35
N PRO A 76 -8.46 10.94 -1.58
CA PRO A 76 -7.43 11.50 -2.44
C PRO A 76 -6.10 11.67 -1.68
N PHE A 77 -5.43 10.55 -1.36
CA PHE A 77 -4.17 10.54 -0.62
C PHE A 77 -3.12 11.45 -1.23
N SER A 78 -3.06 11.54 -2.56
CA SER A 78 -2.11 12.39 -3.30
C SER A 78 -2.28 13.88 -3.01
N ALA A 79 -3.48 14.34 -2.68
CA ALA A 79 -3.76 15.73 -2.33
C ALA A 79 -3.29 16.09 -0.90
N VAL A 80 -2.98 15.09 -0.07
CA VAL A 80 -2.56 15.31 1.32
C VAL A 80 -1.09 15.72 1.42
N LEU A 81 -0.24 15.22 0.52
CA LEU A 81 1.20 15.46 0.58
C LEU A 81 1.62 16.48 -0.49
N PRO A 82 2.12 17.67 -0.12
CA PRO A 82 2.41 18.73 -1.09
C PRO A 82 3.60 18.44 -2.01
N VAL A 83 4.57 17.63 -1.56
CA VAL A 83 5.86 17.44 -2.26
C VAL A 83 6.29 15.98 -2.34
N GLN A 84 5.61 15.06 -1.65
CA GLN A 84 6.00 13.64 -1.58
C GLN A 84 5.20 12.84 -2.61
N PRO A 85 5.84 12.29 -3.67
CA PRO A 85 5.15 11.42 -4.59
C PRO A 85 4.72 10.14 -3.87
N LEU A 86 3.51 9.70 -4.17
CA LEU A 86 2.91 8.49 -3.61
C LEU A 86 2.08 7.76 -4.65
N MET A 87 1.81 6.51 -4.38
CA MET A 87 0.84 5.68 -5.09
C MET A 87 -0.07 5.04 -4.06
N TYR A 88 -1.35 4.88 -4.37
CA TYR A 88 -2.24 4.11 -3.52
C TYR A 88 -2.98 3.07 -4.36
N VAL A 89 -3.14 1.88 -3.80
CA VAL A 89 -3.69 0.71 -4.49
C VAL A 89 -4.76 0.09 -3.58
N PRO A 90 -6.02 0.00 -4.03
CA PRO A 90 -7.05 -0.80 -3.38
C PRO A 90 -6.63 -2.26 -3.27
N THR A 91 -7.12 -2.94 -2.25
CA THR A 91 -6.75 -4.34 -1.99
C THR A 91 -7.94 -5.23 -1.80
N GLU A 92 -7.69 -6.54 -1.90
CA GLU A 92 -8.71 -7.58 -1.87
C GLU A 92 -9.45 -7.65 -0.53
N ASP A 93 -8.85 -7.15 0.55
CA ASP A 93 -9.40 -7.10 1.92
C ASP A 93 -10.20 -5.82 2.22
N ASP A 94 -10.71 -5.13 1.19
CA ASP A 94 -11.41 -3.84 1.27
C ASP A 94 -10.54 -2.65 1.72
N GLY A 95 -9.27 -2.88 2.04
CA GLY A 95 -8.32 -1.86 2.48
C GLY A 95 -7.71 -1.01 1.37
N VAL A 96 -6.67 -0.26 1.75
CA VAL A 96 -5.85 0.54 0.82
C VAL A 96 -4.39 0.49 1.22
N GLU A 97 -3.51 0.24 0.26
CA GLU A 97 -2.06 0.35 0.46
C GLU A 97 -1.55 1.66 -0.14
N VAL A 98 -0.97 2.53 0.69
CA VAL A 98 -0.35 3.80 0.29
C VAL A 98 1.16 3.63 0.31
N LYS A 99 1.80 3.64 -0.87
CA LYS A 99 3.25 3.55 -1.04
C LYS A 99 3.85 4.93 -1.23
N PHE A 100 4.83 5.27 -0.41
CA PHE A 100 5.64 6.46 -0.63
C PHE A 100 6.70 6.15 -1.68
N LEU A 101 6.71 6.94 -2.74
CA LEU A 101 7.67 6.78 -3.82
C LEU A 101 8.85 7.72 -3.57
N ARG A 102 10.06 7.26 -3.85
CA ARG A 102 11.19 8.18 -3.91
C ARG A 102 11.02 9.11 -5.12
N LYS A 103 11.36 10.39 -4.97
CA LYS A 103 11.51 11.28 -6.13
C LYS A 103 12.47 10.62 -7.12
N LYS A 104 12.05 10.45 -8.38
CA LYS A 104 12.90 9.85 -9.41
C LYS A 104 14.21 10.64 -9.49
N THR A 105 15.29 10.02 -9.06
CA THR A 105 16.67 10.45 -9.32
C THR A 105 17.28 9.46 -10.30
N ASP A 106 18.23 9.89 -11.12
CA ASP A 106 18.81 9.09 -12.23
C ASP A 106 19.37 7.71 -11.83
N ILE A 107 19.55 7.46 -10.52
CA ILE A 107 20.31 6.33 -10.01
C ILE A 107 19.44 5.24 -9.35
N LYS A 108 18.23 5.54 -8.82
CA LYS A 108 17.35 4.52 -8.19
C LYS A 108 15.87 4.94 -8.18
N SER A 109 15.01 4.11 -8.76
CA SER A 109 13.57 4.06 -8.44
C SER A 109 13.34 2.98 -7.39
N GLY A 110 12.78 3.33 -6.24
CA GLY A 110 12.47 2.37 -5.19
C GLY A 110 11.22 2.79 -4.42
N ILE A 111 10.49 1.80 -3.90
CA ILE A 111 9.46 1.99 -2.89
C ILE A 111 10.18 2.39 -1.59
N GLU A 112 9.67 3.42 -0.92
CA GLU A 112 10.29 4.00 0.28
C GLU A 112 9.33 3.92 1.49
N GLY A 113 8.82 2.71 1.73
CA GLY A 113 7.82 2.44 2.75
C GLY A 113 6.42 2.90 2.38
N GLY A 114 5.52 2.89 3.36
CA GLY A 114 4.14 3.24 3.16
C GLY A 114 3.26 3.09 4.39
N ILE A 115 1.96 3.19 4.16
CA ILE A 115 0.91 2.94 5.14
C ILE A 115 -0.08 1.97 4.53
N ARG A 116 -0.50 0.98 5.31
CA ARG A 116 -1.49 0.01 4.93
C ARG A 116 -2.74 0.16 5.81
N PHE A 117 -3.87 0.45 5.19
CA PHE A 117 -5.16 0.55 5.85
C PHE A 117 -5.91 -0.78 5.72
N TYR A 118 -6.40 -1.27 6.86
CA TYR A 118 -7.22 -2.46 6.99
C TYR A 118 -8.61 -2.06 7.51
N ILE A 119 -9.64 -2.78 7.06
CA ILE A 119 -11.01 -2.60 7.51
C ILE A 119 -11.53 -3.94 8.01
N GLU A 120 -11.67 -4.08 9.33
CA GLU A 120 -12.07 -5.33 9.98
C GLU A 120 -13.44 -5.15 10.68
N GLU A 121 -14.25 -6.21 10.67
CA GLU A 121 -15.45 -6.29 11.51
C GLU A 121 -15.06 -6.82 12.89
N THR A 122 -15.54 -6.18 13.94
CA THR A 122 -15.29 -6.60 15.32
C THR A 122 -16.46 -7.40 15.87
N ALA A 123 -16.23 -8.17 16.94
CA ALA A 123 -17.21 -9.08 17.53
C ALA A 123 -18.49 -8.40 18.05
N ASP A 124 -18.45 -7.08 18.27
CA ASP A 124 -19.59 -6.26 18.70
C ASP A 124 -20.38 -5.65 17.53
N HIS A 125 -20.22 -6.19 16.31
CA HIS A 125 -20.82 -5.68 15.08
C HIS A 125 -20.49 -4.21 14.80
N SER A 126 -19.30 -3.77 15.22
CA SER A 126 -18.72 -2.49 14.83
C SER A 126 -17.63 -2.70 13.79
N LEU A 127 -17.14 -1.61 13.20
CA LEU A 127 -16.04 -1.65 12.23
C LEU A 127 -14.81 -1.00 12.84
N GLU A 128 -13.64 -1.56 12.54
CA GLU A 128 -12.35 -0.98 12.92
C GLU A 128 -11.53 -0.69 11.67
N VAL A 129 -11.04 0.54 11.56
CA VAL A 129 -10.03 0.92 10.57
C VAL A 129 -8.68 0.99 11.24
N THR A 130 -7.76 0.14 10.81
CA THR A 130 -6.40 0.08 11.34
C THR A 130 -5.41 0.48 10.26
N ALA A 131 -4.54 1.44 10.55
CA ALA A 131 -3.45 1.81 9.66
C ALA A 131 -2.11 1.36 10.25
N LEU A 132 -1.39 0.52 9.52
CA LEU A 132 -0.07 -0.01 9.89
C LEU A 132 1.00 0.64 9.02
N ARG A 133 2.19 0.87 9.60
CA ARG A 133 3.36 1.26 8.81
C ARG A 133 3.86 0.06 8.00
N ASN A 134 4.07 0.26 6.70
CA ASN A 134 4.84 -0.67 5.88
C ASN A 134 6.31 -0.17 5.81
N PRO A 135 7.27 -0.84 6.48
CA PRO A 135 8.67 -0.44 6.49
C PRO A 135 9.44 -0.89 5.23
N GLU A 136 8.83 -1.61 4.30
CA GLU A 136 9.52 -2.20 3.15
C GLU A 136 10.18 -1.12 2.27
N GLY A 137 11.50 -1.25 2.08
CA GLY A 137 12.30 -0.29 1.30
C GLY A 137 12.58 1.03 2.01
N GLN A 138 12.15 1.19 3.26
CA GLN A 138 12.32 2.42 4.04
C GLN A 138 13.55 2.36 4.93
N THR A 139 14.52 3.24 4.70
CA THR A 139 15.67 3.41 5.62
C THR A 139 15.33 4.30 6.81
N ILE A 140 14.46 5.30 6.60
CA ILE A 140 14.06 6.28 7.64
C ILE A 140 12.53 6.44 7.61
N PRO A 141 11.85 6.30 8.77
CA PRO A 141 10.42 6.57 8.91
C PRO A 141 10.01 7.93 8.31
N LYS A 142 8.92 7.97 7.53
CA LYS A 142 8.42 9.18 6.87
C LYS A 142 7.39 9.87 7.76
N ILE A 143 7.78 10.11 9.01
CA ILE A 143 6.88 10.51 10.11
C ILE A 143 5.97 11.68 9.74
N VAL A 144 6.49 12.69 9.04
CA VAL A 144 5.70 13.85 8.60
C VAL A 144 4.63 13.45 7.57
N ALA A 145 5.01 12.67 6.55
CA ALA A 145 4.06 12.19 5.54
C ALA A 145 3.02 11.27 6.16
N GLU A 146 3.46 10.36 7.02
CA GLU A 146 2.58 9.42 7.72
C GLU A 146 1.57 10.16 8.60
N ARG A 147 2.04 11.12 9.42
CA ARG A 147 1.18 11.95 10.26
C ARG A 147 0.15 12.72 9.43
N LEU A 148 0.56 13.36 8.33
CA LEU A 148 -0.35 14.11 7.47
C LEU A 148 -1.44 13.23 6.84
N VAL A 149 -1.05 12.05 6.33
CA VAL A 149 -1.98 11.06 5.77
C VAL A 149 -3.00 10.61 6.83
N ILE A 150 -2.52 10.18 8.00
CA ILE A 150 -3.38 9.71 9.10
C ILE A 150 -4.33 10.82 9.58
N THR A 151 -3.82 12.01 9.86
CA THR A 151 -4.64 13.13 10.34
C THR A 151 -5.69 13.54 9.30
N SER A 152 -5.32 13.64 8.02
CA SER A 152 -6.26 14.02 6.96
C SER A 152 -7.33 12.96 6.74
N PHE A 153 -6.96 11.68 6.81
CA PHE A 153 -7.92 10.58 6.70
C PHE A 153 -8.95 10.59 7.83
N VAL A 154 -8.50 10.79 9.08
CA VAL A 154 -9.38 10.92 10.25
C VAL A 154 -10.33 12.11 10.10
N LYS A 155 -9.82 13.28 9.72
CA LYS A 155 -10.64 14.47 9.47
C LYS A 155 -11.68 14.23 8.37
N GLY A 156 -11.26 13.55 7.31
CA GLY A 156 -12.15 13.16 6.22
C GLY A 156 -13.29 12.26 6.69
N ILE A 157 -12.99 11.16 7.42
CA ILE A 157 -14.03 10.25 7.95
C ILE A 157 -15.00 10.98 8.88
N LYS A 158 -14.50 11.93 9.68
CA LYS A 158 -15.36 12.74 10.55
C LYS A 158 -16.27 13.71 9.80
N GLY A 159 -15.96 14.01 8.53
CA GLY A 159 -16.62 15.07 7.77
C GLY A 159 -16.25 16.48 8.23
N GLU A 160 -15.08 16.68 8.86
CA GLU A 160 -14.62 18.00 9.30
C GLU A 160 -14.18 18.90 8.13
N GLU A 161 -13.84 18.32 6.97
CA GLU A 161 -13.44 19.06 5.76
C GLU A 161 -14.42 18.75 4.62
N GLU A 162 -15.51 19.53 4.54
CA GLU A 162 -16.62 19.33 3.59
C GLU A 162 -16.11 19.12 2.16
N ASN A 163 -16.43 17.95 1.60
CA ASN A 163 -16.24 17.55 0.20
C ASN A 163 -14.80 17.60 -0.36
N LYS A 164 -13.80 17.94 0.46
CA LYS A 164 -12.39 17.95 0.01
C LYS A 164 -11.86 16.54 -0.25
N TYR A 165 -12.39 15.56 0.48
CA TYR A 165 -11.93 14.17 0.47
C TYR A 165 -12.97 13.17 -0.04
N GLY A 166 -14.02 13.66 -0.71
CA GLY A 166 -15.21 12.88 -1.05
C GLY A 166 -16.30 12.96 0.03
N GLU A 167 -17.43 12.31 -0.22
CA GLU A 167 -18.55 12.24 0.71
C GLU A 167 -18.23 11.18 1.79
N PRO A 168 -18.06 11.58 3.07
CA PRO A 168 -17.73 10.64 4.12
C PRO A 168 -18.98 9.83 4.52
N PRO A 169 -18.82 8.56 4.93
CA PRO A 169 -19.94 7.67 5.29
C PRO A 169 -20.56 8.01 6.66
N THR A 170 -20.68 9.29 6.99
CA THR A 170 -21.22 9.80 8.26
C THR A 170 -22.72 9.57 8.41
N ASP A 171 -23.42 9.27 7.31
CA ASP A 171 -24.82 8.89 7.31
C ASP A 171 -25.05 7.52 7.96
N ILE A 172 -24.12 6.57 7.75
CA ILE A 172 -24.19 5.20 8.27
C ILE A 172 -23.29 4.98 9.49
N LEU A 173 -22.15 5.66 9.55
CA LEU A 173 -21.11 5.41 10.55
C LEU A 173 -20.99 6.57 11.54
N GLY A 174 -20.71 6.22 12.80
CA GLY A 174 -20.35 7.15 13.86
C GLY A 174 -19.03 6.74 14.50
N ILE A 175 -18.12 7.69 14.69
CA ILE A 175 -16.85 7.40 15.38
C ILE A 175 -17.13 7.16 16.87
N GLN A 176 -16.68 6.02 17.39
CA GLN A 176 -16.73 5.71 18.82
C GLN A 176 -15.42 6.07 19.51
N SER A 177 -14.29 5.71 18.91
CA SER A 177 -12.96 6.02 19.45
C SER A 177 -11.94 6.16 18.33
N ILE A 178 -10.91 6.96 18.61
CA ILE A 178 -9.76 7.14 17.72
C ILE A 178 -8.53 6.97 18.60
N PHE A 179 -7.60 6.14 18.13
CA PHE A 179 -6.22 6.12 18.56
C PHE A 179 -5.38 6.48 17.34
N HIS A 180 -4.49 7.46 17.47
CA HIS A 180 -3.41 7.61 16.50
C HIS A 180 -2.12 7.93 17.22
N LYS A 181 -1.00 7.41 16.72
CA LYS A 181 0.32 7.46 17.36
C LYS A 181 0.74 8.87 17.82
N TRP A 182 0.32 9.91 17.10
CA TRP A 182 0.68 11.31 17.41
C TRP A 182 -0.34 12.09 18.26
N MET A 183 -1.34 11.45 18.88
CA MET A 183 -2.32 12.16 19.73
C MET A 183 -1.68 12.75 20.99
N ASP A 184 -0.63 12.12 21.52
CA ASP A 184 -0.02 12.50 22.80
C ASP A 184 1.05 13.60 22.70
N SER A 185 1.13 14.32 21.58
CA SER A 185 2.06 15.46 21.43
C SER A 185 1.36 16.81 21.50
N GLY A 186 0.40 16.91 22.44
CA GLY A 186 -0.31 18.13 22.80
C GLY A 186 0.04 18.60 24.21
N ASN A 187 1.29 19.00 24.42
CA ASN A 187 1.68 20.27 25.05
C ASN A 187 3.20 20.48 24.96
#